data_AF-A0A419HAA8-F1
#
_entry.id   AF-A0A419HAA8-F1
#
_cell.length_a   1.000
_cell.length_b   1.000
_cell.length_c   1.000
_cell.angle_alpha   90.00
_cell.angle_beta   90.00
_cell.angle_gamma   90.00
#
_symmetry.space_group_name_H-M   'P 1'
#
loop_
_entity.id
_entity.type
_entity.pdbx_description
1 polymer ?
#
loop_
_entity_poly.entity_id
_entity_poly.type
_entity_poly.pdbx_seq_one_letter_code
_entity_poly.pdbx_strand_id
1 'polypeptide(L)'
;MNDPSRSAGLEVVQLALHAHGAGHHGVAFSAAEVDQLWQAAVAVRGIIRPGSSVFAGLTVAAAQPVRPIGDGYDTVECARLVLAGQQLVHELSVLQEAGVEPGKVFQHRNTLRQLSNVTSQSLGPFKELRSTGRPGAAEAVEHLAWWTELALLGSGENLLAAQREAAGTMNPVLLQARSHVCGILLSRLQPGSPWDPAVFLANPVGKPYWRYAAAGERRLLPSLETALGRPGEDVTGELAQATAELTAKIDRNASLLTPAHLEEFLGPRRDLYGDTPDNWRTHIEEIEQQVDFHTQALALASIARDHAVRIDGRPVAPELVQPVLSLLRGLTFSMWPARGPACAIGKSGVIFTLEYTPDGDKVMARADLAGTTRVVPLETAFTALRLMGAPNSARYVAEHREAAKLARQELIDTAPAQESAAPPTAAEQMDENHNRTQGDPSTQRNRSSELPGRPGVPGALHRNTFTDRPGKHRGW
;
A
#
# COMPACT_ATOMS: atom_id res chain seq x y z
N MET A 1 30.94 -20.24 -26.32
CA MET A 1 30.32 -21.04 -25.26
C MET A 1 29.27 -20.18 -24.59
N ASN A 2 27.99 -20.52 -24.73
CA ASN A 2 26.89 -19.78 -24.12
C ASN A 2 26.94 -20.01 -22.60
N ASP A 3 27.04 -18.95 -21.81
CA ASP A 3 27.00 -19.03 -20.34
C ASP A 3 25.58 -19.48 -19.93
N PRO A 4 25.39 -20.69 -19.38
CA PRO A 4 24.06 -21.21 -19.01
C PRO A 4 23.38 -20.33 -17.94
N SER A 5 24.14 -19.49 -17.22
CA SER A 5 23.57 -18.54 -16.27
C SER A 5 22.91 -17.31 -16.92
N ARG A 6 23.21 -17.03 -18.20
CA ARG A 6 22.47 -16.02 -18.98
C ARG A 6 21.11 -16.56 -19.46
N SER A 7 20.98 -17.82 -19.86
CA SER A 7 19.69 -18.34 -20.39
C SER A 7 18.61 -18.44 -19.32
N ALA A 8 18.97 -18.89 -18.11
CA ALA A 8 18.04 -19.08 -16.99
C ALA A 8 17.32 -17.80 -16.55
N GLY A 9 18.04 -16.67 -16.42
CA GLY A 9 17.43 -15.38 -16.08
C GLY A 9 16.52 -14.85 -17.18
N LEU A 10 16.86 -15.13 -18.44
CA LEU A 10 16.04 -14.81 -19.61
C LEU A 10 14.79 -15.67 -19.70
N GLU A 11 14.88 -16.96 -19.40
CA GLU A 11 13.75 -17.90 -19.40
C GLU A 11 12.68 -17.47 -18.39
N VAL A 12 13.04 -16.99 -17.19
CA VAL A 12 12.07 -16.52 -16.19
C VAL A 12 11.46 -15.18 -16.58
N VAL A 13 12.24 -14.29 -17.19
CA VAL A 13 11.73 -13.02 -17.75
C VAL A 13 10.77 -13.30 -18.91
N GLN A 14 11.12 -14.25 -19.79
CA GLN A 14 10.25 -14.72 -20.87
C GLN A 14 8.98 -15.38 -20.32
N LEU A 15 9.07 -16.22 -19.29
CA LEU A 15 7.92 -16.84 -18.62
C LEU A 15 7.00 -15.80 -17.98
N ALA A 16 7.54 -14.81 -17.26
CA ALA A 16 6.75 -13.75 -16.64
C ALA A 16 6.10 -12.82 -17.67
N LEU A 17 6.78 -12.53 -18.77
CA LEU A 17 6.25 -11.74 -19.90
C LEU A 17 5.20 -12.52 -20.71
N HIS A 18 5.41 -13.83 -20.92
CA HIS A 18 4.51 -14.69 -21.68
C HIS A 18 3.23 -15.03 -20.91
N ALA A 19 3.32 -15.26 -19.60
CA ALA A 19 2.18 -15.59 -18.75
C ALA A 19 1.11 -14.48 -18.72
N HIS A 20 1.44 -13.24 -19.10
CA HIS A 20 0.59 -12.06 -18.92
C HIS A 20 0.36 -11.21 -20.19
N GLY A 21 0.57 -11.81 -21.37
CA GLY A 21 0.46 -11.17 -22.69
C GLY A 21 -0.95 -10.77 -23.14
N ALA A 22 -1.71 -10.06 -22.32
CA ALA A 22 -2.79 -9.17 -22.79
C ALA A 22 -2.23 -7.74 -22.87
N GLY A 23 -1.33 -7.48 -23.83
CA GLY A 23 -0.88 -6.10 -24.11
C GLY A 23 0.50 -5.93 -24.72
N HIS A 24 1.43 -6.87 -24.52
CA HIS A 24 2.73 -6.85 -25.19
C HIS A 24 2.86 -8.04 -26.12
N HIS A 25 3.11 -7.74 -27.40
CA HIS A 25 3.27 -8.70 -28.48
C HIS A 25 4.17 -9.87 -28.05
N GLY A 26 3.70 -11.10 -28.27
CA GLY A 26 4.32 -12.36 -27.83
C GLY A 26 5.67 -12.66 -28.48
N VAL A 27 6.68 -11.84 -28.19
CA VAL A 27 8.06 -12.00 -28.65
C VAL A 27 8.89 -12.56 -27.50
N ALA A 28 9.53 -13.70 -27.72
CA ALA A 28 10.55 -14.21 -26.83
C ALA A 28 11.75 -13.25 -26.84
N PHE A 29 12.04 -12.59 -25.72
CA PHE A 29 13.19 -11.69 -25.62
C PHE A 29 14.50 -12.49 -25.58
N SER A 30 15.42 -12.25 -26.50
CA SER A 30 16.81 -12.71 -26.51
C SER A 30 17.68 -11.92 -25.51
N ALA A 31 18.87 -12.45 -25.19
CA ALA A 31 19.84 -11.73 -24.34
C ALA A 31 20.22 -10.35 -24.88
N ALA A 32 20.28 -10.23 -26.20
CA ALA A 32 20.54 -8.97 -26.88
C ALA A 32 19.39 -7.97 -26.67
N GLU A 33 18.14 -8.43 -26.66
CA GLU A 33 16.98 -7.56 -26.42
C GLU A 33 16.88 -7.12 -24.96
N VAL A 34 17.21 -7.99 -23.99
CA VAL A 34 17.31 -7.58 -22.57
C VAL A 34 18.39 -6.53 -22.38
N ASP A 35 19.57 -6.71 -22.98
CA ASP A 35 20.64 -5.71 -22.95
C ASP A 35 20.19 -4.41 -23.63
N GLN A 36 19.49 -4.49 -24.76
CA GLN A 36 18.96 -3.32 -25.48
C GLN A 36 17.92 -2.55 -24.64
N LEU A 37 16.98 -3.25 -24.00
CA LEU A 37 16.00 -2.66 -23.09
C LEU A 37 16.67 -1.98 -21.90
N TRP A 38 17.70 -2.62 -21.33
CA TRP A 38 18.46 -2.05 -20.23
C TRP A 38 19.18 -0.77 -20.65
N GLN A 39 19.86 -0.77 -21.81
CA GLN A 39 20.52 0.42 -22.34
C GLN A 39 19.54 1.52 -22.71
N ALA A 40 18.35 1.17 -23.22
CA ALA A 40 17.29 2.13 -23.48
C ALA A 40 16.80 2.78 -22.17
N ALA A 41 16.65 2.02 -21.08
CA ALA A 41 16.30 2.56 -19.77
C ALA A 41 17.40 3.48 -19.21
N VAL A 42 18.69 3.13 -19.39
CA VAL A 42 19.83 4.00 -19.05
C VAL A 42 19.74 5.33 -19.81
N ALA A 43 19.48 5.28 -21.12
CA ALA A 43 19.37 6.48 -21.95
C ALA A 43 18.20 7.38 -21.50
N VAL A 44 17.02 6.79 -21.26
CA VAL A 44 15.84 7.52 -20.75
C VAL A 44 16.14 8.18 -19.39
N ARG A 45 16.78 7.47 -18.46
CA ARG A 45 17.18 8.03 -17.15
C ARG A 45 18.28 9.09 -17.27
N GLY A 46 19.17 8.98 -18.25
CA GLY A 46 20.19 9.98 -18.56
C GLY A 46 19.57 11.30 -19.02
N ILE A 47 18.45 11.25 -19.75
CA ILE A 47 17.66 12.41 -20.17
C ILE A 47 16.87 13.02 -18.99
N ILE A 48 16.43 12.20 -18.02
CA ILE A 48 15.55 12.61 -16.91
C ILE A 48 16.33 13.09 -15.65
N ARG A 49 17.67 13.22 -15.68
CA ARG A 49 18.41 13.68 -14.49
C ARG A 49 17.95 15.09 -14.01
N PRO A 50 17.72 15.27 -12.69
CA PRO A 50 17.23 16.53 -12.14
C PRO A 50 18.38 17.55 -12.09
N GLY A 51 18.35 18.50 -13.02
CA GLY A 51 19.34 19.59 -13.10
C GLY A 51 18.95 20.75 -14.01
N SER A 52 17.92 20.61 -14.84
CA SER A 52 17.41 21.69 -15.67
C SER A 52 15.98 22.01 -15.26
N SER A 53 15.85 23.16 -14.61
CA SER A 53 14.61 23.92 -14.58
C SER A 53 13.94 23.87 -15.95
N VAL A 54 12.72 23.36 -16.01
CA VAL A 54 11.79 23.61 -17.10
C VAL A 54 11.30 25.06 -16.96
N PHE A 55 12.22 26.00 -17.10
CA PHE A 55 12.01 27.44 -17.23
C PHE A 55 13.26 28.00 -17.91
N ALA A 56 13.22 28.04 -19.23
CA ALA A 56 13.88 28.98 -20.15
C ALA A 56 14.12 28.26 -21.48
N GLY A 57 13.42 28.71 -22.52
CA GLY A 57 13.70 28.28 -23.88
C GLY A 57 15.10 28.69 -24.30
N LEU A 58 15.83 27.77 -24.93
CA LEU A 58 16.74 28.04 -26.05
C LEU A 58 17.26 26.74 -26.67
N THR A 59 17.16 26.70 -27.99
CA THR A 59 17.60 25.72 -28.97
C THR A 59 19.11 25.49 -28.99
N VAL A 60 19.60 24.25 -29.16
CA VAL A 60 20.61 23.87 -30.19
C VAL A 60 20.51 22.36 -30.54
N ALA A 61 20.35 22.14 -31.84
CA ALA A 61 20.64 20.99 -32.71
C ALA A 61 21.32 19.72 -32.13
N ALA A 62 20.55 18.64 -32.04
CA ALA A 62 20.79 17.37 -32.73
C ALA A 62 19.48 16.57 -32.69
N ALA A 63 18.90 16.31 -33.86
CA ALA A 63 17.63 15.64 -33.99
C ALA A 63 17.72 14.17 -33.52
N GLN A 64 17.26 13.89 -32.31
CA GLN A 64 16.51 12.67 -32.06
C GLN A 64 15.11 13.06 -31.60
N PRO A 65 14.05 12.47 -32.18
CA PRO A 65 12.70 12.73 -31.74
C PRO A 65 12.62 12.37 -30.26
N VAL A 66 12.32 13.35 -29.41
CA VAL A 66 11.96 13.11 -28.01
C VAL A 66 10.72 12.23 -28.06
N ARG A 67 10.92 10.93 -27.80
CA ARG A 67 9.82 9.97 -27.69
C ARG A 67 8.87 10.47 -26.59
N PRO A 68 7.55 10.34 -26.77
CA PRO A 68 6.59 10.76 -25.78
C PRO A 68 6.93 10.14 -24.41
N ILE A 69 6.64 10.86 -23.33
CA ILE A 69 6.94 10.47 -21.94
C ILE A 69 6.41 9.05 -21.61
N GLY A 70 5.37 8.60 -22.31
CA GLY A 70 4.85 7.22 -22.26
C GLY A 70 5.87 6.16 -22.66
N ASP A 71 6.62 6.36 -23.75
CA ASP A 71 7.64 5.39 -24.24
C ASP A 71 8.78 5.22 -23.23
N GLY A 72 9.12 6.29 -22.49
CA GLY A 72 10.16 6.26 -21.47
C GLY A 72 9.75 5.44 -20.24
N TYR A 73 8.48 5.55 -19.82
CA TYR A 73 7.94 4.75 -18.73
C TYR A 73 7.92 3.27 -19.10
N ASP A 74 7.40 2.93 -20.29
CA ASP A 74 7.32 1.55 -20.76
C ASP A 74 8.71 0.90 -20.85
N THR A 75 9.72 1.66 -21.30
CA THR A 75 11.10 1.19 -21.35
C THR A 75 11.66 0.88 -19.95
N VAL A 76 11.43 1.76 -18.97
CA VAL A 76 11.87 1.55 -17.58
C VAL A 76 11.12 0.37 -16.95
N GLU A 77 9.83 0.23 -17.25
CA GLU A 77 8.99 -0.86 -16.77
C GLU A 77 9.42 -2.22 -17.36
N CYS A 78 9.77 -2.29 -18.64
CA CYS A 78 10.37 -3.49 -19.23
C CYS A 78 11.70 -3.87 -18.56
N ALA A 79 12.59 -2.90 -18.31
CA ALA A 79 13.85 -3.16 -17.60
C ALA A 79 13.61 -3.59 -16.13
N ARG A 80 12.58 -3.04 -15.48
CA ARG A 80 12.13 -3.45 -14.15
C ARG A 80 11.66 -4.90 -14.12
N LEU A 81 10.99 -5.37 -15.17
CA LEU A 81 10.53 -6.77 -15.26
C LEU A 81 11.69 -7.78 -15.26
N VAL A 82 12.85 -7.41 -15.79
CA VAL A 82 14.08 -8.22 -15.67
C VAL A 82 14.45 -8.42 -14.20
N LEU A 83 14.45 -7.32 -13.45
CA LEU A 83 14.74 -7.31 -12.01
C LEU A 83 13.68 -8.06 -11.20
N ALA A 84 12.41 -8.01 -11.63
CA ALA A 84 11.30 -8.72 -11.02
C ALA A 84 11.37 -10.23 -11.26
N GLY A 85 11.76 -10.68 -12.46
CA GLY A 85 11.98 -12.10 -12.74
C GLY A 85 13.10 -12.69 -11.89
N GLN A 86 14.23 -11.99 -11.76
CA GLN A 86 15.32 -12.37 -10.84
C GLN A 86 14.85 -12.46 -9.38
N GLN A 87 14.00 -11.50 -8.98
CA GLN A 87 13.41 -11.47 -7.64
C GLN A 87 12.49 -12.67 -7.40
N LEU A 88 11.68 -13.05 -8.38
CA LEU A 88 10.79 -14.21 -8.31
C LEU A 88 11.58 -15.51 -8.11
N VAL A 89 12.67 -15.72 -8.85
CA VAL A 89 13.54 -16.91 -8.67
C VAL A 89 14.06 -16.98 -7.25
N HIS A 90 14.54 -15.86 -6.72
CA HIS A 90 15.07 -15.82 -5.37
C HIS A 90 13.98 -16.05 -4.31
N GLU A 91 12.79 -15.46 -4.48
CA GLU A 91 11.63 -15.71 -3.62
C GLU A 91 11.27 -17.20 -3.57
N LEU A 92 11.13 -17.84 -4.73
CA LEU A 92 10.79 -19.26 -4.81
C LEU A 92 11.89 -20.16 -4.23
N SER A 93 13.16 -19.78 -4.37
CA SER A 93 14.28 -20.51 -3.79
C SER A 93 14.28 -20.43 -2.26
N VAL A 94 14.00 -19.25 -1.70
CA VAL A 94 13.86 -19.05 -0.24
C VAL A 94 12.68 -19.87 0.30
N LEU A 95 11.56 -19.87 -0.42
CA LEU A 95 10.39 -20.66 -0.05
C LEU A 95 10.68 -22.17 -0.10
N GLN A 96 11.39 -22.65 -1.12
CA GLN A 96 11.79 -24.06 -1.24
C GLN A 96 12.71 -24.48 -0.09
N GLU A 97 13.73 -23.67 0.22
CA GLU A 97 14.66 -23.93 1.31
C GLU A 97 13.96 -23.94 2.68
N ALA A 98 12.96 -23.07 2.86
CA ALA A 98 12.13 -23.08 4.07
C ALA A 98 11.15 -24.27 4.13
N GLY A 99 10.96 -25.02 3.04
CA GLY A 99 9.94 -26.06 2.93
C GLY A 99 8.51 -25.51 2.92
N VAL A 100 8.32 -24.29 2.42
CA VAL A 100 7.05 -23.56 2.48
C VAL A 100 6.53 -23.33 1.08
N GLU A 101 5.38 -23.89 0.74
CA GLU A 101 4.72 -23.59 -0.54
C GLU A 101 4.30 -22.11 -0.61
N PRO A 102 4.35 -21.46 -1.79
CA PRO A 102 4.03 -20.03 -1.92
C PRO A 102 2.66 -19.62 -1.36
N GLY A 103 1.65 -20.49 -1.47
CA GLY A 103 0.30 -20.28 -0.93
C GLY A 103 0.15 -20.55 0.57
N LYS A 104 1.15 -21.18 1.21
CA LYS A 104 1.09 -21.64 2.61
C LYS A 104 1.87 -20.76 3.59
N VAL A 105 2.36 -19.60 3.15
CA VAL A 105 3.13 -18.65 3.98
C VAL A 105 2.42 -18.29 5.30
N PHE A 106 1.10 -18.10 5.26
CA PHE A 106 0.29 -17.73 6.43
C PHE A 106 -0.62 -18.87 6.92
N GLN A 107 -0.29 -20.12 6.58
CA GLN A 107 -1.08 -21.30 6.96
C GLN A 107 -0.55 -21.99 8.23
N HIS A 108 0.70 -21.74 8.63
CA HIS A 108 1.28 -22.35 9.84
C HIS A 108 2.02 -21.33 10.70
N ARG A 109 1.92 -21.49 12.03
CA ARG A 109 2.48 -20.56 13.02
C ARG A 109 4.00 -20.38 12.90
N ASN A 110 4.71 -21.45 12.51
CA ASN A 110 6.16 -21.46 12.43
C ASN A 110 6.70 -20.98 11.07
N THR A 111 5.85 -20.80 10.06
CA THR A 111 6.28 -20.45 8.71
C THR A 111 7.04 -19.14 8.66
N LEU A 112 6.53 -18.08 9.30
CA LEU A 112 7.22 -16.79 9.34
C LEU A 112 8.60 -16.87 10.00
N ARG A 113 8.75 -17.73 11.02
CA ARG A 113 10.04 -17.99 11.67
C ARG A 113 10.99 -18.75 10.74
N GLN A 114 10.50 -19.77 10.02
CA GLN A 114 11.30 -20.49 9.03
C GLN A 114 11.77 -19.57 7.91
N LEU A 115 10.88 -18.73 7.38
CA LEU A 115 11.23 -17.74 6.35
C LEU A 115 12.23 -16.72 6.87
N SER A 116 12.00 -16.17 8.06
CA SER A 116 12.94 -15.25 8.71
C SER A 116 14.30 -15.91 8.93
N ASN A 117 14.33 -17.18 9.34
CA ASN A 117 15.58 -17.93 9.46
C ASN A 117 16.29 -18.04 8.12
N VAL A 118 15.60 -18.43 7.03
CA VAL A 118 16.24 -18.55 5.71
C VAL A 118 16.69 -17.19 5.16
N THR A 119 15.89 -16.12 5.32
CA THR A 119 16.21 -14.78 4.80
C THR A 119 17.30 -14.10 5.63
N SER A 120 17.31 -14.24 6.95
CA SER A 120 18.40 -13.79 7.82
C SER A 120 19.66 -14.66 7.68
N GLN A 121 19.48 -15.94 7.34
CA GLN A 121 20.53 -16.84 6.84
C GLN A 121 20.81 -16.62 5.34
N SER A 122 20.55 -15.44 4.79
CA SER A 122 21.31 -14.96 3.61
C SER A 122 22.85 -14.98 3.83
N LEU A 123 23.28 -15.22 5.08
CA LEU A 123 24.64 -15.59 5.51
C LEU A 123 24.95 -17.11 5.59
N GLY A 124 23.97 -18.01 5.43
CA GLY A 124 24.02 -19.47 5.65
C GLY A 124 24.05 -20.32 4.36
N PRO A 125 22.92 -20.89 3.86
CA PRO A 125 22.91 -21.77 2.68
C PRO A 125 23.30 -21.08 1.36
N PHE A 126 23.15 -19.75 1.27
CA PHE A 126 23.63 -18.96 0.12
C PHE A 126 25.07 -18.47 0.28
N LYS A 127 25.75 -18.79 1.38
CA LYS A 127 27.14 -18.40 1.64
C LYS A 127 28.08 -18.83 0.52
N GLU A 128 27.83 -20.01 -0.04
CA GLU A 128 28.58 -20.55 -1.18
C GLU A 128 28.48 -19.65 -2.41
N LEU A 129 27.30 -19.03 -2.64
CA LEU A 129 27.07 -18.10 -3.75
C LEU A 129 27.84 -16.79 -3.56
N ARG A 130 27.98 -16.33 -2.30
CA ARG A 130 28.79 -15.14 -1.94
C ARG A 130 30.29 -15.38 -2.18
N SER A 131 30.74 -16.62 -2.01
CA SER A 131 32.14 -17.05 -2.19
C SER A 131 32.48 -17.55 -3.60
N THR A 132 31.61 -17.31 -4.60
CA THR A 132 31.86 -17.75 -6.00
C THR A 132 33.07 -17.08 -6.66
N GLY A 133 33.76 -16.16 -5.98
CA GLY A 133 34.89 -15.40 -6.50
C GLY A 133 34.50 -14.38 -7.57
N ARG A 134 33.22 -14.29 -7.94
CA ARG A 134 32.72 -13.29 -8.88
C ARG A 134 32.59 -11.92 -8.21
N PRO A 135 33.06 -10.84 -8.87
CA PRO A 135 32.84 -9.48 -8.38
C PRO A 135 31.34 -9.20 -8.16
N GLY A 136 30.99 -8.62 -7.01
CA GLY A 136 29.62 -8.23 -6.68
C GLY A 136 28.68 -9.37 -6.27
N ALA A 137 29.12 -10.63 -6.19
CA ALA A 137 28.24 -11.75 -5.81
C ALA A 137 27.67 -11.62 -4.39
N ALA A 138 28.49 -11.16 -3.43
CA ALA A 138 28.03 -10.93 -2.06
C ALA A 138 26.98 -9.83 -1.95
N GLU A 139 27.13 -8.74 -2.71
CA GLU A 139 26.20 -7.62 -2.80
C GLU A 139 24.92 -8.03 -3.53
N ALA A 140 25.03 -8.85 -4.59
CA ALA A 140 23.89 -9.41 -5.32
C ALA A 140 22.97 -10.24 -4.42
N VAL A 141 23.54 -11.10 -3.58
CA VAL A 141 22.78 -11.93 -2.62
C VAL A 141 22.10 -11.05 -1.56
N GLU A 142 22.80 -10.06 -0.99
CA GLU A 142 22.21 -9.14 -0.01
C GLU A 142 21.05 -8.34 -0.62
N HIS A 143 21.23 -7.85 -1.85
CA HIS A 143 20.22 -7.08 -2.55
C HIS A 143 18.97 -7.93 -2.89
N LEU A 144 19.16 -9.18 -3.34
CA LEU A 144 18.05 -10.12 -3.57
C LEU A 144 17.34 -10.51 -2.27
N ALA A 145 18.08 -10.69 -1.17
CA ALA A 145 17.50 -11.02 0.13
C ALA A 145 16.58 -9.90 0.63
N TRP A 146 17.04 -8.64 0.57
CA TRP A 146 16.24 -7.48 0.97
C TRP A 146 14.94 -7.36 0.15
N TRP A 147 15.02 -7.50 -1.19
CA TRP A 147 13.84 -7.48 -2.04
C TRP A 147 12.90 -8.68 -1.81
N THR A 148 13.44 -9.82 -1.40
CA THR A 148 12.64 -11.00 -1.04
C THR A 148 11.89 -10.80 0.26
N GLU A 149 12.50 -10.12 1.22
CA GLU A 149 11.79 -9.70 2.42
C GLU A 149 10.63 -8.77 2.08
N LEU A 150 10.82 -7.80 1.17
CA LEU A 150 9.72 -6.95 0.69
C LEU A 150 8.64 -7.76 -0.07
N ALA A 151 9.03 -8.68 -0.94
CA ALA A 151 8.11 -9.52 -1.70
C ALA A 151 7.25 -10.41 -0.79
N LEU A 152 7.87 -11.06 0.19
CA LEU A 152 7.19 -12.00 1.09
C LEU A 152 6.44 -11.31 2.22
N LEU A 153 7.06 -10.31 2.86
CA LEU A 153 6.65 -9.79 4.17
C LEU A 153 6.46 -8.27 4.21
N GLY A 154 7.16 -7.52 3.35
CA GLY A 154 7.15 -6.05 3.36
C GLY A 154 6.18 -5.42 2.34
N SER A 155 6.48 -4.19 1.94
CA SER A 155 5.64 -3.41 1.01
C SER A 155 5.88 -3.77 -0.45
N GLY A 156 4.80 -4.12 -1.16
CA GLY A 156 4.85 -4.35 -2.61
C GLY A 156 5.11 -3.08 -3.40
N GLU A 157 4.60 -1.95 -2.93
CA GLU A 157 4.86 -0.64 -3.53
C GLU A 157 6.32 -0.23 -3.37
N ASN A 158 6.91 -0.45 -2.20
CA ASN A 158 8.34 -0.19 -1.97
C ASN A 158 9.20 -1.11 -2.85
N LEU A 159 8.82 -2.37 -3.01
CA LEU A 159 9.51 -3.28 -3.92
C LEU A 159 9.45 -2.76 -5.37
N LEU A 160 8.26 -2.38 -5.84
CA LEU A 160 8.07 -1.82 -7.18
C LEU A 160 8.87 -0.52 -7.35
N ALA A 161 8.83 0.38 -6.38
CA ALA A 161 9.59 1.63 -6.40
C ALA A 161 11.10 1.37 -6.45
N ALA A 162 11.62 0.50 -5.57
CA ALA A 162 13.04 0.15 -5.55
C ALA A 162 13.50 -0.53 -6.86
N GLN A 163 12.67 -1.41 -7.43
CA GLN A 163 12.95 -2.01 -8.73
C GLN A 163 12.95 -0.97 -9.86
N ARG A 164 12.01 -0.03 -9.88
CA ARG A 164 11.95 1.05 -10.88
C ARG A 164 13.13 1.99 -10.76
N GLU A 165 13.54 2.32 -9.54
CA GLU A 165 14.71 3.15 -9.28
C GLU A 165 15.97 2.47 -9.83
N ALA A 166 16.14 1.17 -9.57
CA ALA A 166 17.26 0.37 -10.03
C ALA A 166 17.26 0.10 -11.55
N ALA A 167 16.09 0.10 -12.20
CA ALA A 167 15.96 -0.15 -13.63
C ALA A 167 16.69 0.92 -14.46
N GLY A 168 17.73 0.50 -15.18
CA GLY A 168 18.59 1.39 -15.97
C GLY A 168 19.59 2.23 -15.16
N THR A 169 19.71 1.99 -13.84
CA THR A 169 20.67 2.71 -12.98
C THR A 169 21.56 1.76 -12.17
N MET A 170 21.15 0.50 -11.99
CA MET A 170 21.93 -0.52 -11.29
C MET A 170 23.27 -0.75 -11.99
N ASN A 171 24.33 -0.85 -11.17
CA ASN A 171 25.68 -1.15 -11.63
C ASN A 171 25.66 -2.43 -12.51
N PRO A 172 26.22 -2.40 -13.75
CA PRO A 172 26.25 -3.56 -14.63
C PRO A 172 26.91 -4.80 -14.03
N VAL A 173 27.94 -4.62 -13.19
CA VAL A 173 28.61 -5.71 -12.47
C VAL A 173 27.65 -6.36 -11.48
N LEU A 174 26.88 -5.56 -10.74
CA LEU A 174 25.88 -6.06 -9.80
C LEU A 174 24.73 -6.76 -10.55
N LEU A 175 24.24 -6.18 -11.65
CA LEU A 175 23.20 -6.80 -12.48
C LEU A 175 23.65 -8.18 -13.01
N GLN A 176 24.89 -8.28 -13.51
CA GLN A 176 25.43 -9.54 -14.01
C GLN A 176 25.64 -10.56 -12.88
N ALA A 177 26.12 -10.12 -11.70
CA ALA A 177 26.25 -10.97 -10.52
C ALA A 177 24.89 -11.51 -10.07
N ARG A 178 23.83 -10.69 -10.08
CA ARG A 178 22.46 -11.12 -9.79
C ARG A 178 21.94 -12.14 -10.79
N SER A 179 22.09 -11.88 -12.09
CA SER A 179 21.72 -12.86 -13.14
C SER A 179 22.41 -14.19 -12.93
N HIS A 180 23.70 -14.17 -12.59
CA HIS A 180 24.46 -15.39 -12.32
C HIS A 180 23.94 -16.16 -11.10
N VAL A 181 23.72 -15.47 -9.98
CA VAL A 181 23.14 -16.04 -8.75
C VAL A 181 21.78 -16.66 -9.07
N CYS A 182 20.88 -15.92 -9.73
CA CYS A 182 19.56 -16.42 -10.11
C CYS A 182 19.63 -17.62 -11.07
N GLY A 183 20.61 -17.68 -11.97
CA GLY A 183 20.82 -18.85 -12.84
C GLY A 183 21.16 -20.11 -12.05
N ILE A 184 22.03 -19.99 -11.04
CA ILE A 184 22.33 -21.11 -10.13
C ILE A 184 21.09 -21.51 -9.33
N LEU A 185 20.36 -20.54 -8.79
CA LEU A 185 19.16 -20.78 -8.00
C LEU A 185 18.05 -21.47 -8.82
N LEU A 186 17.80 -21.01 -10.05
CA LEU A 186 16.82 -21.61 -10.93
C LEU A 186 17.13 -23.10 -11.20
N SER A 187 18.41 -23.44 -11.39
CA SER A 187 18.83 -24.84 -11.59
C SER A 187 18.61 -25.75 -10.37
N ARG A 188 18.39 -25.17 -9.18
CA ARG A 188 18.15 -25.88 -7.92
C ARG A 188 16.66 -25.96 -7.58
N LEU A 189 15.81 -25.20 -8.26
CA LEU A 189 14.36 -25.29 -8.08
C LEU A 189 13.86 -26.61 -8.65
N GLN A 190 13.00 -27.29 -7.90
CA GLN A 190 12.46 -28.59 -8.30
C GLN A 190 11.48 -28.42 -9.47
N PRO A 191 11.74 -28.98 -10.66
CA PRO A 191 10.83 -28.87 -11.80
C PRO A 191 9.47 -29.51 -11.50
N GLY A 192 8.38 -28.86 -11.92
CA GLY A 192 7.00 -29.30 -11.66
C GLY A 192 6.54 -29.16 -10.22
N SER A 193 7.38 -28.68 -9.30
CA SER A 193 7.01 -28.41 -7.91
C SER A 193 6.26 -27.08 -7.77
N PRO A 194 5.64 -26.80 -6.61
CA PRO A 194 5.06 -25.48 -6.32
C PRO A 194 6.05 -24.31 -6.36
N TRP A 195 7.36 -24.59 -6.34
CA TRP A 195 8.44 -23.58 -6.44
C TRP A 195 8.99 -23.43 -7.86
N ASP A 196 8.53 -24.24 -8.81
CA ASP A 196 8.85 -24.04 -10.22
C ASP A 196 8.21 -22.73 -10.71
N PRO A 197 8.98 -21.78 -11.28
CA PRO A 197 8.43 -20.53 -11.79
C PRO A 197 7.29 -20.72 -12.79
N ALA A 198 7.33 -21.75 -13.64
CA ALA A 198 6.26 -22.00 -14.61
C ALA A 198 4.95 -22.43 -13.92
N VAL A 199 5.06 -23.31 -12.91
CA VAL A 199 3.91 -23.75 -12.11
C VAL A 199 3.35 -22.58 -11.29
N PHE A 200 4.22 -21.78 -10.67
CA PHE A 200 3.83 -20.59 -9.92
C PHE A 200 3.12 -19.56 -10.79
N LEU A 201 3.68 -19.23 -11.97
CA LEU A 201 3.10 -18.22 -12.86
C LEU A 201 1.77 -18.66 -13.48
N ALA A 202 1.54 -19.96 -13.60
CA ALA A 202 0.24 -20.50 -14.01
C ALA A 202 -0.84 -20.33 -12.92
N ASN A 203 -0.44 -20.30 -11.64
CA ASN A 203 -1.36 -20.15 -10.50
C ASN A 203 -0.77 -19.18 -9.45
N PRO A 204 -0.63 -17.88 -9.81
CA PRO A 204 0.15 -16.96 -9.00
C PRO A 204 -0.55 -16.64 -7.69
N VAL A 205 0.25 -16.58 -6.62
CA VAL A 205 -0.19 -16.18 -5.28
C VAL A 205 0.85 -15.25 -4.66
N GLY A 206 0.42 -14.28 -3.86
CA GLY A 206 1.31 -13.25 -3.35
C GLY A 206 1.23 -11.96 -4.16
N LYS A 207 2.23 -11.10 -3.96
CA LYS A 207 2.31 -9.79 -4.60
C LYS A 207 2.61 -9.94 -6.10
N PRO A 208 1.87 -9.26 -6.99
CA PRO A 208 2.03 -9.37 -8.44
C PRO A 208 3.15 -8.46 -8.99
N TYR A 209 4.27 -8.29 -8.27
CA TYR A 209 5.33 -7.36 -8.65
C TYR A 209 5.99 -7.72 -10.00
N TRP A 210 5.92 -8.98 -10.42
CA TRP A 210 6.44 -9.48 -11.70
C TRP A 210 5.50 -9.19 -12.89
N ARG A 211 4.33 -8.57 -12.67
CA ARG A 211 3.44 -8.16 -13.76
C ARG A 211 3.83 -6.80 -14.31
N TYR A 212 3.68 -6.60 -15.61
CA TYR A 212 3.82 -5.27 -16.24
C TYR A 212 2.78 -4.31 -15.68
N ALA A 213 3.15 -3.16 -15.14
CA ALA A 213 2.21 -2.17 -14.60
C ALA A 213 2.16 -0.95 -15.52
N ALA A 214 1.05 -0.78 -16.25
CA ALA A 214 0.87 0.38 -17.12
C ALA A 214 0.84 1.70 -16.33
N ALA A 215 1.20 2.81 -16.96
CA ALA A 215 1.18 4.12 -16.33
C ALA A 215 -0.24 4.46 -15.83
N GLY A 216 -0.38 4.75 -14.53
CA GLY A 216 -1.67 5.07 -13.91
C GLY A 216 -2.52 3.88 -13.49
N GLU A 217 -2.12 2.63 -13.80
CA GLU A 217 -2.85 1.44 -13.38
C GLU A 217 -2.58 1.14 -11.89
N ARG A 218 -3.53 1.48 -11.02
CA ARG A 218 -3.51 1.02 -9.63
C ARG A 218 -4.08 -0.40 -9.59
N ARG A 219 -3.23 -1.41 -9.58
CA ARG A 219 -3.68 -2.81 -9.52
C ARG A 219 -4.11 -3.19 -8.12
N LEU A 220 -5.38 -3.51 -8.00
CA LEU A 220 -5.91 -4.27 -6.88
C LEU A 220 -5.35 -5.68 -6.94
N LEU A 221 -5.09 -6.27 -5.77
CA LEU A 221 -4.84 -7.70 -5.71
C LEU A 221 -6.08 -8.46 -6.24
N PRO A 222 -5.94 -9.68 -6.77
CA PRO A 222 -7.04 -10.48 -7.33
C PRO A 222 -8.16 -10.84 -6.34
N SER A 223 -8.16 -10.28 -5.12
CA SER A 223 -9.03 -10.68 -4.02
C SER A 223 -10.49 -10.38 -4.24
N LEU A 224 -10.88 -9.39 -5.06
CA LEU A 224 -12.30 -9.18 -5.38
C LEU A 224 -12.83 -10.31 -6.28
N GLU A 225 -12.15 -10.57 -7.39
CA GLU A 225 -12.49 -11.68 -8.31
C GLU A 225 -12.45 -13.04 -7.59
N THR A 226 -11.43 -13.24 -6.75
CA THR A 226 -11.29 -14.44 -5.92
C THR A 226 -12.42 -14.56 -4.91
N ALA A 227 -12.78 -13.47 -4.22
CA ALA A 227 -13.84 -13.48 -3.21
C ALA A 227 -15.21 -13.75 -3.82
N LEU A 228 -15.47 -13.23 -5.02
CA LEU A 228 -16.74 -13.41 -5.72
C LEU A 228 -16.78 -14.68 -6.58
N GLY A 229 -15.61 -15.27 -6.88
CA GLY A 229 -15.47 -16.44 -7.75
C GLY A 229 -15.87 -16.19 -9.20
N ARG A 230 -15.84 -14.93 -9.65
CA ARG A 230 -16.23 -14.50 -11.00
C ARG A 230 -15.36 -13.32 -11.47
N PRO A 231 -14.53 -13.50 -12.51
CA PRO A 231 -13.63 -12.45 -12.98
C PRO A 231 -14.38 -11.42 -13.82
N GLY A 232 -14.07 -10.12 -13.63
CA GLY A 232 -14.55 -9.02 -14.48
C GLY A 232 -16.06 -8.68 -14.44
N GLU A 233 -16.85 -9.25 -13.52
CA GLU A 233 -18.29 -8.90 -13.42
C GLU A 233 -18.51 -7.60 -12.62
N ASP A 234 -19.39 -6.75 -13.15
CA ASP A 234 -19.94 -5.61 -12.41
C ASP A 234 -20.92 -6.11 -11.34
N VAL A 235 -20.55 -5.90 -10.07
CA VAL A 235 -21.33 -6.34 -8.91
C VAL A 235 -22.15 -5.24 -8.25
N THR A 236 -22.22 -4.06 -8.87
CA THR A 236 -22.89 -2.88 -8.29
C THR A 236 -24.35 -3.15 -7.93
N GLY A 237 -25.11 -3.85 -8.78
CA GLY A 237 -26.51 -4.20 -8.52
C GLY A 237 -26.71 -5.13 -7.32
N GLU A 238 -25.90 -6.19 -7.22
CA GLU A 238 -25.94 -7.13 -6.09
C GLU A 238 -25.48 -6.46 -4.79
N LEU A 239 -24.45 -5.62 -4.87
CA LEU A 239 -23.97 -4.86 -3.72
C LEU A 239 -25.03 -3.87 -3.21
N ALA A 240 -25.76 -3.20 -4.11
CA ALA A 240 -26.86 -2.32 -3.75
C ALA A 240 -27.99 -3.08 -3.04
N GLN A 241 -28.38 -4.25 -3.56
CA GLN A 241 -29.38 -5.11 -2.92
C GLN A 241 -28.90 -5.58 -1.53
N ALA A 242 -27.68 -6.09 -1.44
CA ALA A 242 -27.10 -6.55 -0.18
C ALA A 242 -27.00 -5.42 0.87
N THR A 243 -26.70 -4.19 0.41
CA THR A 243 -26.67 -2.99 1.26
C THR A 243 -28.06 -2.66 1.78
N ALA A 244 -29.10 -2.74 0.95
CA ALA A 244 -30.48 -2.52 1.37
C ALA A 244 -30.94 -3.57 2.39
N GLU A 245 -30.66 -4.84 2.15
CA GLU A 245 -30.99 -5.94 3.07
C GLU A 245 -30.27 -5.81 4.42
N LEU A 246 -28.99 -5.41 4.39
CA LEU A 246 -28.22 -5.15 5.60
C LEU A 246 -28.75 -3.93 6.35
N THR A 247 -29.12 -2.86 5.65
CA THR A 247 -29.73 -1.66 6.25
C THR A 247 -31.01 -2.02 6.99
N ALA A 248 -31.88 -2.83 6.38
CA ALA A 248 -33.09 -3.32 7.06
C ALA A 248 -32.78 -4.18 8.30
N LYS A 249 -31.69 -4.96 8.30
CA LYS A 249 -31.20 -5.68 9.49
C LYS A 249 -30.70 -4.71 10.57
N ILE A 250 -29.98 -3.65 10.20
CA ILE A 250 -29.51 -2.61 11.11
C ILE A 250 -30.72 -1.90 11.73
N ASP A 251 -31.75 -1.55 10.94
CA ASP A 251 -32.98 -0.91 11.43
C ASP A 251 -33.73 -1.76 12.46
N ARG A 252 -33.85 -3.08 12.21
CA ARG A 252 -34.43 -4.01 13.18
C ARG A 252 -33.63 -4.12 14.47
N ASN A 253 -32.31 -3.97 14.42
CA ASN A 253 -31.49 -3.98 15.65
C ASN A 253 -31.58 -2.63 16.37
N ALA A 254 -31.63 -1.52 15.63
CA ALA A 254 -31.76 -0.18 16.17
C ALA A 254 -33.05 -0.03 17.00
N SER A 255 -34.16 -0.62 16.56
CA SER A 255 -35.42 -0.59 17.33
C SER A 255 -35.39 -1.35 18.66
N LEU A 256 -34.36 -2.17 18.89
CA LEU A 256 -34.16 -2.91 20.15
C LEU A 256 -33.24 -2.17 21.13
N LEU A 257 -32.63 -1.05 20.72
CA LEU A 257 -31.73 -0.27 21.56
C LEU A 257 -32.52 0.67 22.46
N THR A 258 -32.09 0.77 23.72
CA THR A 258 -32.69 1.69 24.70
C THR A 258 -31.83 2.95 24.85
N PRO A 259 -32.41 4.09 25.25
CA PRO A 259 -31.63 5.30 25.52
C PRO A 259 -30.52 5.09 26.55
N ALA A 260 -30.77 4.30 27.61
CA ALA A 260 -29.76 3.98 28.62
C ALA A 260 -28.55 3.22 28.04
N HIS A 261 -28.79 2.31 27.09
CA HIS A 261 -27.73 1.57 26.40
C HIS A 261 -26.88 2.49 25.51
N LEU A 262 -27.52 3.43 24.80
CA LEU A 262 -26.81 4.41 23.98
C LEU A 262 -25.98 5.37 24.82
N GLU A 263 -26.48 5.75 25.99
CA GLU A 263 -25.76 6.63 26.90
C GLU A 263 -24.53 5.96 27.53
N GLU A 264 -24.61 4.66 27.86
CA GLU A 264 -23.45 3.87 28.28
C GLU A 264 -22.37 3.84 27.19
N PHE A 265 -22.79 3.79 25.92
CA PHE A 265 -21.87 3.83 24.78
C PHE A 265 -21.28 5.23 24.54
N LEU A 266 -22.07 6.29 24.66
CA LEU A 266 -21.65 7.66 24.37
C LEU A 266 -20.86 8.32 25.51
N GLY A 267 -21.20 8.06 26.77
CA GLY A 267 -20.61 8.74 27.93
C GLY A 267 -19.07 8.81 27.90
N PRO A 268 -18.36 7.67 27.77
CA PRO A 268 -16.90 7.67 27.70
C PRO A 268 -16.33 8.44 26.50
N ARG A 269 -17.06 8.49 25.37
CA ARG A 269 -16.63 9.23 24.18
C ARG A 269 -16.87 10.72 24.34
N ARG A 270 -17.97 11.10 25.00
CA ARG A 270 -18.27 12.48 25.34
C ARG A 270 -17.19 13.05 26.26
N ASP A 271 -16.73 12.26 27.25
CA ASP A 271 -15.63 12.65 28.13
C ASP A 271 -14.29 12.82 27.39
N LEU A 272 -14.05 12.04 26.32
CA LEU A 272 -12.80 12.04 25.57
C LEU A 272 -12.76 13.07 24.43
N TYR A 273 -13.88 13.31 23.76
CA TYR A 273 -13.97 14.09 22.51
C TYR A 273 -14.95 15.27 22.59
N GLY A 274 -15.67 15.43 23.69
CA GLY A 274 -16.67 16.47 23.91
C GLY A 274 -16.15 17.70 24.65
N ASP A 275 -14.83 17.92 24.69
CA ASP A 275 -14.20 19.08 25.33
C ASP A 275 -14.60 20.41 24.64
N THR A 276 -14.92 20.35 23.35
CA THR A 276 -15.51 21.46 22.59
C THR A 276 -16.64 20.98 21.67
N PRO A 277 -17.63 21.83 21.34
CA PRO A 277 -18.68 21.48 20.37
C PRO A 277 -18.13 21.09 19.00
N ASP A 278 -17.00 21.68 18.59
CA ASP A 278 -16.35 21.39 17.31
C ASP A 278 -15.69 20.01 17.32
N ASN A 279 -14.96 19.65 18.38
CA ASN A 279 -14.38 18.32 18.52
C ASN A 279 -15.47 17.24 18.60
N TRP A 280 -16.58 17.54 19.30
CA TRP A 280 -17.72 16.64 19.36
C TRP A 280 -18.37 16.45 17.98
N ARG A 281 -18.55 17.53 17.21
CA ARG A 281 -19.05 17.47 15.84
C ARG A 281 -18.15 16.62 14.95
N THR A 282 -16.84 16.83 15.00
CA THR A 282 -15.86 16.03 14.24
C THR A 282 -15.96 14.55 14.63
N HIS A 283 -16.07 14.24 15.92
CA HIS A 283 -16.22 12.85 16.36
C HIS A 283 -17.52 12.20 15.89
N ILE A 284 -18.64 12.93 15.88
CA ILE A 284 -19.92 12.45 15.35
C ILE A 284 -19.78 12.12 13.85
N GLU A 285 -19.16 13.03 13.08
CA GLU A 285 -18.90 12.82 11.64
C GLU A 285 -18.00 11.59 11.41
N GLU A 286 -16.99 11.36 12.26
CA GLU A 286 -16.17 10.15 12.21
C GLU A 286 -16.99 8.87 12.46
N ILE A 287 -17.90 8.86 13.45
CA ILE A 287 -18.77 7.71 13.71
C ILE A 287 -19.68 7.44 12.50
N GLU A 288 -20.27 8.49 11.91
CA GLU A 288 -21.13 8.35 10.73
C GLU A 288 -20.38 7.79 9.53
N GLN A 289 -19.16 8.27 9.27
CA GLN A 289 -18.29 7.71 8.23
C GLN A 289 -17.94 6.24 8.50
N GLN A 290 -17.70 5.87 9.77
CA GLN A 290 -17.47 4.48 10.15
C GLN A 290 -18.71 3.62 9.89
N VAL A 291 -19.91 4.10 10.24
CA VAL A 291 -21.17 3.39 10.00
C VAL A 291 -21.39 3.12 8.51
N ASP A 292 -21.22 4.14 7.66
CA ASP A 292 -21.36 3.99 6.21
C ASP A 292 -20.33 3.00 5.66
N PHE A 293 -19.06 3.14 6.07
CA PHE A 293 -17.99 2.22 5.67
C PHE A 293 -18.25 0.77 6.09
N HIS A 294 -18.61 0.53 7.37
CA HIS A 294 -18.88 -0.81 7.89
C HIS A 294 -20.11 -1.44 7.23
N THR A 295 -21.14 -0.65 6.93
CA THR A 295 -22.32 -1.12 6.22
C THR A 295 -21.93 -1.64 4.83
N GLN A 296 -21.17 -0.87 4.06
CA GLN A 296 -20.74 -1.30 2.72
C GLN A 296 -19.81 -2.52 2.77
N ALA A 297 -18.85 -2.53 3.69
CA ALA A 297 -17.93 -3.67 3.85
C ALA A 297 -18.68 -4.97 4.23
N LEU A 298 -19.68 -4.88 5.12
CA LEU A 298 -20.50 -6.02 5.51
C LEU A 298 -21.46 -6.46 4.39
N ALA A 299 -21.99 -5.53 3.60
CA ALA A 299 -22.80 -5.85 2.44
C ALA A 299 -21.98 -6.62 1.40
N LEU A 300 -20.79 -6.13 1.06
CA LEU A 300 -19.86 -6.85 0.17
C LEU A 300 -19.50 -8.23 0.75
N ALA A 301 -19.29 -8.31 2.06
CA ALA A 301 -19.01 -9.57 2.70
C ALA A 301 -20.16 -10.58 2.63
N SER A 302 -21.41 -10.13 2.56
CA SER A 302 -22.58 -11.02 2.49
C SER A 302 -22.78 -11.68 1.12
N ILE A 303 -22.22 -11.08 0.06
CA ILE A 303 -22.29 -11.62 -1.31
C ILE A 303 -21.00 -12.34 -1.73
N ALA A 304 -19.94 -12.25 -0.93
CA ALA A 304 -18.70 -12.98 -1.17
C ALA A 304 -18.91 -14.50 -1.01
N ARG A 305 -18.28 -15.28 -1.89
CA ARG A 305 -18.23 -16.75 -1.82
C ARG A 305 -17.06 -17.24 -0.96
N ASP A 306 -15.95 -16.51 -0.96
CA ASP A 306 -14.78 -16.79 -0.13
C ASP A 306 -14.64 -15.75 0.99
N HIS A 307 -14.64 -16.23 2.24
CA HIS A 307 -14.48 -15.41 3.45
C HIS A 307 -13.10 -15.57 4.09
N ALA A 308 -12.19 -16.30 3.46
CA ALA A 308 -10.83 -16.45 3.96
C ALA A 308 -10.15 -15.08 4.02
N VAL A 309 -9.47 -14.83 5.14
CA VAL A 309 -8.56 -13.70 5.24
C VAL A 309 -7.35 -14.00 4.37
N ARG A 310 -6.92 -13.00 3.62
CA ARG A 310 -5.75 -13.07 2.74
C ARG A 310 -4.79 -11.95 3.06
N ILE A 311 -3.50 -12.24 2.97
CA ILE A 311 -2.43 -11.23 3.05
C ILE A 311 -1.65 -11.34 1.75
N ASP A 312 -1.64 -10.27 0.99
CA ASP A 312 -1.09 -10.23 -0.36
C ASP A 312 -1.68 -11.34 -1.26
N GLY A 313 -2.98 -11.63 -1.11
CA GLY A 313 -3.67 -12.70 -1.84
C GLY A 313 -3.44 -14.12 -1.31
N ARG A 314 -2.49 -14.33 -0.39
CA ARG A 314 -2.23 -15.63 0.25
C ARG A 314 -3.25 -15.89 1.36
N PRO A 315 -3.92 -17.06 1.40
CA PRO A 315 -4.87 -17.36 2.46
C PRO A 315 -4.16 -17.46 3.82
N VAL A 316 -4.84 -16.99 4.87
CA VAL A 316 -4.41 -17.08 6.27
C VAL A 316 -5.23 -18.16 6.96
N ALA A 317 -4.58 -19.06 7.71
CA ALA A 317 -5.30 -20.06 8.49
C ALA A 317 -6.20 -19.38 9.54
N PRO A 318 -7.44 -19.86 9.77
CA PRO A 318 -8.40 -19.20 10.67
C PRO A 318 -7.85 -18.87 12.07
N GLU A 319 -7.10 -19.80 12.65
CA GLU A 319 -6.46 -19.66 13.97
C GLU A 319 -5.30 -18.65 13.99
N LEU A 320 -4.74 -18.31 12.84
CA LEU A 320 -3.65 -17.34 12.68
C LEU A 320 -4.15 -15.93 12.34
N VAL A 321 -5.42 -15.77 11.97
CA VAL A 321 -5.98 -14.46 11.59
C VAL A 321 -5.74 -13.41 12.67
N GLN A 322 -6.16 -13.68 13.91
CA GLN A 322 -6.02 -12.69 15.00
C GLN A 322 -4.55 -12.43 15.38
N PRO A 323 -3.69 -13.46 15.56
CA PRO A 323 -2.26 -13.24 15.79
C PRO A 323 -1.58 -12.42 14.68
N VAL A 324 -1.86 -12.72 13.41
CA VAL A 324 -1.21 -12.03 12.28
C VAL A 324 -1.71 -10.60 12.15
N LEU A 325 -3.03 -10.36 12.27
CA LEU A 325 -3.57 -8.99 12.25
C LEU A 325 -3.03 -8.16 13.42
N SER A 326 -2.89 -8.74 14.61
CA SER A 326 -2.31 -8.06 15.78
C SER A 326 -0.83 -7.72 15.56
N LEU A 327 -0.05 -8.65 14.98
CA LEU A 327 1.34 -8.41 14.62
C LEU A 327 1.45 -7.28 13.58
N LEU A 328 0.65 -7.32 12.51
CA LEU A 328 0.64 -6.28 11.49
C LEU A 328 0.27 -4.91 12.06
N ARG A 329 -0.73 -4.86 12.96
CA ARG A 329 -1.09 -3.64 13.69
C ARG A 329 0.10 -3.11 14.49
N GLY A 330 0.75 -3.95 15.30
CA GLY A 330 1.92 -3.54 16.11
C GLY A 330 3.14 -3.11 15.28
N LEU A 331 3.41 -3.78 14.15
CA LEU A 331 4.47 -3.43 13.22
C LEU A 331 4.19 -2.08 12.51
N THR A 332 2.93 -1.81 12.21
CA THR A 332 2.50 -0.55 11.59
C THR A 332 2.76 0.65 12.51
N PHE A 333 2.58 0.50 13.83
CA PHE A 333 2.84 1.55 14.81
C PHE A 333 4.32 1.71 15.20
N SER A 334 5.15 0.67 15.00
CA SER A 334 6.56 0.67 15.42
C SER A 334 7.55 1.02 14.30
N MET A 335 7.15 0.88 13.04
CA MET A 335 8.01 1.21 11.89
C MET A 335 7.71 2.62 11.39
N TRP A 336 8.73 3.49 11.47
CA TRP A 336 8.77 4.82 10.86
C TRP A 336 8.18 4.78 9.44
N PRO A 337 7.45 5.82 8.98
CA PRO A 337 6.62 5.85 7.78
C PRO A 337 7.15 5.33 6.44
N ALA A 338 8.47 5.11 6.30
CA ALA A 338 9.06 4.53 5.10
C ALA A 338 9.12 2.98 5.11
N ARG A 339 8.85 2.33 6.25
CA ARG A 339 9.12 0.89 6.46
C ARG A 339 7.94 0.07 7.00
N GLY A 340 6.77 0.67 7.23
CA GLY A 340 5.58 -0.04 7.68
C GLY A 340 5.25 -1.28 6.84
N PRO A 341 4.59 -2.32 7.40
CA PRO A 341 4.16 -3.46 6.61
C PRO A 341 3.01 -3.01 5.69
N ALA A 342 3.32 -2.51 4.49
CA ALA A 342 2.30 -2.26 3.47
C ALA A 342 1.97 -3.59 2.77
N CYS A 343 1.38 -4.50 3.53
CA CYS A 343 0.71 -5.67 2.98
C CYS A 343 -0.73 -5.29 2.67
N ALA A 344 -1.29 -5.86 1.61
CA ALA A 344 -2.71 -5.72 1.35
C ALA A 344 -3.47 -6.87 2.01
N ILE A 345 -4.39 -6.52 2.90
CA ILE A 345 -5.22 -7.47 3.64
C ILE A 345 -6.55 -7.60 2.88
N GLY A 346 -6.85 -8.80 2.40
CA GLY A 346 -8.11 -9.12 1.73
C GLY A 346 -9.04 -9.89 2.67
N LYS A 347 -10.34 -9.55 2.68
CA LYS A 347 -11.38 -10.40 3.29
C LYS A 347 -12.71 -10.15 2.59
N SER A 348 -13.36 -11.21 2.14
CA SER A 348 -14.70 -11.15 1.53
C SER A 348 -14.84 -10.05 0.46
N GLY A 349 -13.83 -9.89 -0.39
CA GLY A 349 -13.81 -8.91 -1.48
C GLY A 349 -13.32 -7.51 -1.10
N VAL A 350 -13.23 -7.20 0.19
CA VAL A 350 -12.65 -5.94 0.68
C VAL A 350 -11.13 -6.05 0.71
N ILE A 351 -10.44 -5.03 0.20
CA ILE A 351 -8.97 -4.95 0.22
C ILE A 351 -8.55 -3.75 1.05
N PHE A 352 -7.69 -3.95 2.04
CA PHE A 352 -7.10 -2.88 2.85
C PHE A 352 -5.62 -2.78 2.54
N THR A 353 -5.20 -1.63 2.02
CA THR A 353 -3.79 -1.26 1.87
C THR A 353 -3.45 -0.25 2.94
N LEU A 354 -2.38 -0.49 3.70
CA LEU A 354 -1.96 0.42 4.76
C LEU A 354 -1.05 1.50 4.16
N GLU A 355 -1.43 2.76 4.30
CA GLU A 355 -0.75 3.92 3.73
C GLU A 355 -0.40 4.91 4.83
N TYR A 356 0.86 5.33 4.90
CA TYR A 356 1.24 6.42 5.79
C TYR A 356 0.89 7.77 5.16
N THR A 357 0.33 8.67 5.96
CA THR A 357 -0.01 10.04 5.56
C THR A 357 0.94 11.03 6.24
N PRO A 358 1.86 11.68 5.49
CA PRO A 358 2.83 12.62 6.05
C PRO A 358 2.20 13.83 6.72
N ASP A 359 1.11 14.34 6.17
CA ASP A 359 0.45 15.56 6.64
C ASP A 359 -0.22 15.39 8.01
N GLY A 360 -0.50 14.15 8.41
CA GLY A 360 -1.16 13.85 9.68
C GLY A 360 -0.31 13.02 10.64
N ASP A 361 0.95 12.71 10.29
CA ASP A 361 1.84 11.79 11.01
C ASP A 361 1.11 10.50 11.48
N LYS A 362 0.25 9.97 10.60
CA LYS A 362 -0.65 8.86 10.93
C LYS A 362 -0.71 7.84 9.81
N VAL A 363 -0.94 6.59 10.19
CA VAL A 363 -1.23 5.51 9.23
C VAL A 363 -2.73 5.42 9.00
N MET A 364 -3.11 5.51 7.74
CA MET A 364 -4.47 5.33 7.26
C MET A 364 -4.58 4.01 6.51
N ALA A 365 -5.77 3.46 6.44
CA ALA A 365 -6.07 2.33 5.58
C ALA A 365 -6.81 2.82 4.34
N ARG A 366 -6.23 2.56 3.18
CA ARG A 366 -6.95 2.67 1.92
C ARG A 366 -7.71 1.38 1.68
N ALA A 367 -9.03 1.45 1.76
CA ALA A 367 -9.94 0.35 1.54
C ALA A 367 -10.53 0.40 0.13
N ASP A 368 -10.47 -0.71 -0.60
CA ASP A 368 -11.21 -0.93 -1.83
C ASP A 368 -12.47 -1.75 -1.54
N LEU A 369 -13.63 -1.16 -1.84
CA LEU A 369 -14.95 -1.74 -1.72
C LEU A 369 -15.53 -1.96 -3.13
N ALA A 370 -15.05 -3.00 -3.80
CA ALA A 370 -15.49 -3.38 -5.15
C ALA A 370 -15.35 -2.24 -6.19
N GLY A 371 -14.17 -1.61 -6.25
CA GLY A 371 -13.85 -0.53 -7.19
C GLY A 371 -14.03 0.87 -6.61
N THR A 372 -14.69 1.01 -5.45
CA THR A 372 -14.75 2.27 -4.71
C THR A 372 -13.62 2.32 -3.69
N THR A 373 -12.64 3.19 -3.91
CA THR A 373 -11.58 3.45 -2.94
C THR A 373 -12.04 4.43 -1.88
N ARG A 374 -11.79 4.12 -0.60
CA ARG A 374 -11.95 5.02 0.55
C ARG A 374 -10.67 5.04 1.38
N VAL A 375 -10.36 6.19 1.97
CA VAL A 375 -9.28 6.31 2.95
C VAL A 375 -9.92 6.44 4.33
N VAL A 376 -9.64 5.50 5.22
CA VAL A 376 -10.24 5.43 6.56
C VAL A 376 -9.15 5.28 7.63
N PRO A 377 -9.42 5.67 8.88
CA PRO A 377 -8.51 5.36 9.99
C PRO A 377 -8.20 3.87 10.09
N LEU A 378 -6.99 3.52 10.50
CA LEU A 378 -6.55 2.13 10.63
C LEU A 378 -7.48 1.28 11.52
N GLU A 379 -7.95 1.86 12.63
CA GLU A 379 -8.89 1.19 13.54
C GLU A 379 -10.24 0.89 12.91
N THR A 380 -10.72 1.76 12.02
CA THR A 380 -11.96 1.54 11.24
C THR A 380 -11.83 0.33 10.34
N ALA A 381 -10.68 0.17 9.67
CA ALA A 381 -10.39 -0.98 8.83
C ALA A 381 -10.27 -2.29 9.62
N PHE A 382 -9.54 -2.31 10.73
CA PHE A 382 -9.45 -3.49 11.59
C PHE A 382 -10.79 -3.88 12.20
N THR A 383 -11.62 -2.89 12.56
CA THR A 383 -12.99 -3.13 13.02
C THR A 383 -13.81 -3.80 11.94
N ALA A 384 -13.76 -3.33 10.69
CA ALA A 384 -14.46 -3.98 9.58
C ALA A 384 -14.00 -5.44 9.39
N LEU A 385 -12.69 -5.70 9.41
CA LEU A 385 -12.11 -7.06 9.33
C LEU A 385 -12.68 -7.99 10.40
N ARG A 386 -12.81 -7.49 11.64
CA ARG A 386 -13.42 -8.22 12.75
C ARG A 386 -14.91 -8.46 12.54
N LEU A 387 -15.66 -7.44 12.14
CA LEU A 387 -17.12 -7.51 11.96
C LEU A 387 -17.53 -8.47 10.84
N MET A 388 -16.78 -8.56 9.75
CA MET A 388 -17.06 -9.46 8.62
C MET A 388 -17.05 -10.96 8.98
N GLY A 389 -16.67 -11.35 10.20
CA GLY A 389 -16.80 -12.73 10.70
C GLY A 389 -17.58 -12.84 12.01
N ALA A 390 -18.23 -11.76 12.45
CA ALA A 390 -18.89 -11.70 13.75
C ALA A 390 -20.41 -11.99 13.61
N PRO A 391 -21.00 -12.77 14.53
CA PRO A 391 -22.43 -13.13 14.47
C PRO A 391 -23.37 -11.92 14.69
N ASN A 392 -22.90 -10.84 15.33
CA ASN A 392 -23.71 -9.67 15.71
C ASN A 392 -23.24 -8.37 15.02
N SER A 393 -22.68 -8.46 13.82
CA SER A 393 -22.11 -7.30 13.12
C SER A 393 -23.15 -6.20 12.83
N ALA A 394 -24.37 -6.56 12.43
CA ALA A 394 -25.46 -5.59 12.20
C ALA A 394 -25.88 -4.85 13.49
N ARG A 395 -25.82 -5.51 14.65
CA ARG A 395 -26.11 -4.87 15.94
C ARG A 395 -25.06 -3.83 16.29
N TYR A 396 -23.78 -4.15 16.10
CA TYR A 396 -22.68 -3.20 16.32
C TYR A 396 -22.86 -1.91 15.50
N VAL A 397 -23.20 -2.06 14.22
CA VAL A 397 -23.44 -0.91 13.32
C VAL A 397 -24.68 -0.12 13.76
N ALA A 398 -25.74 -0.80 14.20
CA ALA A 398 -26.94 -0.16 14.75
C ALA A 398 -26.62 0.68 15.98
N GLU A 399 -25.83 0.14 16.92
CA GLU A 399 -25.39 0.87 18.12
C GLU A 399 -24.62 2.14 17.77
N HIS A 400 -23.67 2.07 16.83
CA HIS A 400 -22.91 3.24 16.40
C HIS A 400 -23.77 4.28 15.68
N ARG A 401 -24.71 3.82 14.84
CA ARG A 401 -25.62 4.69 14.09
C ARG A 401 -26.58 5.44 15.01
N GLU A 402 -27.21 4.74 15.96
CA GLU A 402 -28.13 5.38 16.90
C GLU A 402 -27.38 6.26 17.91
N ALA A 403 -26.16 5.89 18.30
CA ALA A 403 -25.29 6.74 19.10
C ALA A 403 -24.93 8.06 18.38
N ALA A 404 -24.57 7.99 17.08
CA ALA A 404 -24.31 9.19 16.29
C ALA A 404 -25.55 10.09 16.17
N LYS A 405 -26.73 9.51 15.97
CA LYS A 405 -28.00 10.27 15.94
C LYS A 405 -28.28 10.98 17.26
N LEU A 406 -28.12 10.27 18.38
CA LEU A 406 -28.32 10.84 19.72
C LEU A 406 -27.33 11.98 19.99
N ALA A 407 -26.04 11.74 19.73
CA ALA A 407 -24.99 12.75 19.89
C ALA A 407 -25.21 13.99 19.00
N ARG A 408 -25.69 13.80 17.77
CA ARG A 408 -26.06 14.89 16.86
C ARG A 408 -27.25 15.69 17.39
N GLN A 409 -28.26 15.00 17.94
CA GLN A 409 -29.40 15.67 18.56
C GLN A 409 -28.96 16.50 19.79
N GLU A 410 -28.09 15.95 20.65
CA GLU A 410 -27.53 16.69 21.78
C GLU A 410 -26.78 17.96 21.34
N LEU A 411 -26.00 17.88 20.25
CA LEU A 411 -25.28 19.03 19.70
C LEU A 411 -26.24 20.11 19.19
N ILE A 412 -27.37 19.72 18.60
CA ILE A 412 -28.42 20.66 18.15
C ILE A 412 -29.10 21.30 19.36
N ASP A 413 -29.42 20.51 20.38
CA ASP A 413 -30.11 20.97 21.59
C ASP A 413 -29.23 21.88 22.47
N THR A 414 -27.90 21.73 22.38
CA THR A 414 -26.92 22.55 23.11
C THR A 414 -26.37 23.73 22.31
N ALA A 415 -26.70 23.84 21.02
CA ALA A 415 -26.35 25.01 20.22
C ALA A 415 -27.05 26.24 20.84
N PRO A 416 -26.31 27.30 21.22
CA PRO A 416 -26.93 28.51 21.74
C PRO A 416 -27.90 29.04 20.68
N ALA A 417 -29.07 29.52 21.12
CA ALA A 417 -30.06 30.18 20.28
C ALA A 417 -29.51 31.50 19.69
N GLN A 418 -28.52 31.42 18.83
CA GLN A 418 -27.99 32.52 18.03
C GLN A 418 -28.67 32.51 16.66
N GLU A 419 -29.99 32.62 16.67
CA GLU A 419 -30.78 33.10 15.53
C GLU A 419 -32.17 33.52 16.01
N SER A 420 -32.20 34.42 17.00
CA SER A 420 -33.34 35.30 17.25
C SER A 420 -32.83 36.67 17.69
N ALA A 421 -31.86 37.20 16.94
CA ALA A 421 -31.74 38.64 16.85
C ALA A 421 -32.84 39.09 15.89
N ALA A 422 -33.89 39.71 16.44
CA ALA A 422 -34.83 40.48 15.64
C ALA A 422 -34.05 41.39 14.67
N PRO A 423 -34.51 41.59 13.43
CA PRO A 423 -33.86 42.55 12.55
C PRO A 423 -33.80 43.91 13.26
N PRO A 424 -32.67 44.64 13.18
CA PRO A 424 -32.59 45.96 13.79
C PRO A 424 -33.74 46.81 13.26
N THR A 425 -34.49 47.42 14.16
CA THR A 425 -35.58 48.32 13.76
C THR A 425 -34.99 49.48 12.95
N ALA A 426 -35.74 49.97 11.97
CA ALA A 426 -35.32 51.00 11.01
C ALA A 426 -34.83 52.33 11.65
N ALA A 427 -34.91 52.47 12.97
CA ALA A 427 -34.37 53.59 13.73
C ALA A 427 -32.83 53.51 13.92
N GLU A 428 -32.23 52.31 14.00
CA GLU A 428 -30.77 52.18 14.22
C GLU A 428 -29.94 52.27 12.94
N GLN A 429 -30.57 52.12 11.76
CA GLN A 429 -29.88 52.27 10.47
C GLN A 429 -29.76 53.72 9.98
N MET A 430 -30.43 54.69 10.62
CA MET A 430 -30.33 56.11 10.23
C MET A 430 -29.18 56.86 10.91
N ASP A 431 -28.67 56.41 12.05
CA ASP A 431 -27.57 57.10 12.77
C ASP A 431 -26.18 56.72 12.26
N GLU A 432 -25.99 55.54 11.66
CA GLU A 432 -24.68 55.14 11.12
C GLU A 432 -24.34 55.77 9.77
N ASN A 433 -25.33 56.26 9.01
CA ASN A 433 -25.10 56.88 7.70
C ASN A 433 -24.80 58.39 7.75
N HIS A 434 -24.98 59.05 8.90
CA HIS A 434 -24.65 60.48 9.05
C HIS A 434 -23.20 60.75 9.50
N ASN A 435 -22.46 59.72 9.95
CA ASN A 435 -21.10 59.90 10.49
C ASN A 435 -19.97 59.46 9.53
N ARG A 436 -20.26 59.07 8.28
CA ARG A 436 -19.26 58.58 7.32
C ARG A 436 -18.88 59.56 6.20
N THR A 437 -19.31 60.81 6.26
CA THR A 437 -19.07 61.78 5.19
C THR A 437 -18.38 63.06 5.69
N GLN A 438 -17.15 62.96 6.21
CA GLN A 438 -16.21 64.09 6.31
C GLN A 438 -14.78 63.63 6.68
N GLY A 439 -13.79 63.97 5.83
CA GLY A 439 -12.33 63.89 6.11
C GLY A 439 -11.53 62.94 5.19
N ASP A 440 -11.26 63.30 3.93
CA ASP A 440 -10.05 64.00 3.40
C ASP A 440 -8.92 63.04 2.92
N PRO A 441 -8.61 62.98 1.60
CA PRO A 441 -7.65 62.04 1.03
C PRO A 441 -6.30 62.70 0.74
N SER A 442 -5.30 62.55 1.62
CA SER A 442 -3.92 62.92 1.28
C SER A 442 -2.86 62.26 2.16
N THR A 443 -2.43 61.04 1.84
CA THR A 443 -0.99 60.67 1.85
C THR A 443 -0.75 59.28 1.25
N GLN A 444 -0.16 59.26 0.06
CA GLN A 444 0.74 58.18 -0.37
C GLN A 444 2.01 58.21 0.49
N ARG A 445 2.52 57.05 0.93
CA ARG A 445 3.93 56.65 0.78
C ARG A 445 4.25 55.27 1.37
N ASN A 446 4.82 54.43 0.50
CA ASN A 446 5.93 53.50 0.70
C ASN A 446 6.10 52.80 2.06
N ARG A 447 6.17 51.46 2.02
CA ARG A 447 7.31 50.70 2.57
C ARG A 447 7.42 49.30 1.97
N SER A 448 8.52 49.10 1.25
CA SER A 448 9.19 47.83 0.98
C SER A 448 10.09 47.44 2.16
N SER A 449 10.64 46.22 2.10
CA SER A 449 11.61 45.54 3.00
C SER A 449 10.94 44.75 4.14
N GLU A 450 11.34 43.53 4.52
CA GLU A 450 12.66 42.89 4.44
C GLU A 450 12.54 41.37 4.75
N LEU A 451 13.37 40.56 4.07
CA LEU A 451 13.74 39.18 4.46
C LEU A 451 14.61 39.20 5.73
N PRO A 452 14.86 38.03 6.34
CA PRO A 452 16.26 37.61 6.38
C PRO A 452 16.44 36.14 6.00
N GLY A 453 17.55 35.88 5.30
CA GLY A 453 18.02 34.54 4.99
C GLY A 453 19.33 34.18 5.69
N ARG A 454 19.59 32.86 5.64
CA ARG A 454 20.89 32.16 5.58
C ARG A 454 21.72 32.01 6.88
N PRO A 455 22.70 31.07 6.94
CA PRO A 455 23.31 30.25 5.86
C PRO A 455 23.34 28.73 6.16
N GLY A 456 23.89 27.94 5.23
CA GLY A 456 23.89 26.48 5.25
C GLY A 456 25.25 25.78 5.34
N VAL A 457 25.15 24.45 5.24
CA VAL A 457 26.06 23.39 4.72
C VAL A 457 27.36 23.07 5.50
N PRO A 458 28.05 21.91 5.29
CA PRO A 458 27.65 20.51 4.98
C PRO A 458 28.32 19.45 5.92
N GLY A 459 27.89 18.18 5.85
CA GLY A 459 28.86 17.07 5.93
C GLY A 459 28.47 15.77 6.64
N ALA A 460 28.90 14.67 6.01
CA ALA A 460 29.21 13.34 6.58
C ALA A 460 28.07 12.32 6.82
N LEU A 461 27.95 11.43 5.82
CA LEU A 461 27.61 10.02 5.97
C LEU A 461 28.38 9.38 7.14
N HIS A 462 27.67 8.93 8.17
CA HIS A 462 28.20 7.97 9.13
C HIS A 462 27.55 6.60 8.94
N ARG A 463 28.37 5.67 8.44
CA ARG A 463 28.24 4.23 8.65
C ARG A 463 28.14 3.96 10.15
N ASN A 464 27.08 3.28 10.59
CA ASN A 464 27.10 2.56 11.87
C ASN A 464 27.21 1.07 11.60
N THR A 465 28.44 0.58 11.74
CA THR A 465 28.78 -0.81 12.04
C THR A 465 28.25 -1.15 13.44
N PHE A 466 27.35 -2.12 13.55
CA PHE A 466 27.02 -2.74 14.84
C PHE A 466 27.45 -4.20 14.79
N THR A 467 28.62 -4.47 15.39
CA THR A 467 29.09 -5.81 15.76
C THR A 467 28.90 -6.00 17.26
N ASP A 468 28.30 -7.14 17.62
CA ASP A 468 28.55 -7.94 18.82
C ASP A 468 28.24 -7.38 20.23
N ARG A 469 27.13 -7.83 20.87
CA ARG A 469 27.05 -9.02 21.77
C ARG A 469 25.79 -9.01 22.68
N PRO A 470 25.43 -10.15 23.32
CA PRO A 470 24.04 -10.57 23.54
C PRO A 470 23.50 -10.30 24.95
N GLY A 471 22.20 -10.03 25.03
CA GLY A 471 21.41 -10.00 26.26
C GLY A 471 20.29 -11.02 26.20
N LYS A 472 20.38 -12.06 27.04
CA LYS A 472 19.35 -13.07 27.30
C LYS A 472 18.03 -12.42 27.74
N HIS A 473 16.90 -12.73 27.10
CA HIS A 473 15.57 -12.83 27.73
C HIS A 473 14.71 -13.78 26.87
N ARG A 474 14.57 -15.04 27.31
CA ARG A 474 13.36 -15.64 27.88
C ARG A 474 12.07 -15.39 27.07
N GLY A 475 11.81 -16.37 26.19
CA GLY A 475 10.54 -17.10 26.06
C GLY A 475 9.29 -16.33 25.67
N TRP A 476 8.88 -16.46 24.40
CA TRP A 476 7.50 -16.67 23.95
C TRP A 476 7.49 -17.53 22.67
#